data_AF-A0AAI9T6K0-F1
#
_entry.id   AF-A0AAI9T6K0-F1
#
_cell.length_a   1.000
_cell.length_b   1.000
_cell.length_c   1.000
_cell.angle_alpha   90.00
_cell.angle_beta   90.00
_cell.angle_gamma   90.00
#
_symmetry.space_group_name_H-M   'P 1'
#
loop_
_entity.id
_entity.type
_entity.pdbx_description
1 polymer ?
#
loop_
_entity_poly.entity_id
_entity_poly.type
_entity_poly.pdbx_seq_one_letter_code
_entity_poly.pdbx_strand_id
1 'polypeptide(L)'
;MHEQSLFASVPVHQHHELLQQLAGLTAMQPRHCLERRLIFKAYRKPGVAGRTGASQDLQQGDLQRLNKMLNGNMYYTQVVGPVSESDFGSTAPVDRDTQMVGMDDSNPYGSSSSPSYDYERQPWKLEFRDIPEAGTRSAVTSRLMSSATLPRGDVVQAMNAWGYQ
;
A
#
# COMPACT_ATOMS: atom_id res chain seq x y z
N MET A 1 -3.33 3.26 -17.40
CA MET A 1 -2.32 4.35 -17.46
C MET A 1 -0.96 3.70 -17.65
N HIS A 2 -0.05 4.27 -18.45
CA HIS A 2 1.32 3.76 -18.54
C HIS A 2 2.21 4.61 -17.63
N GLU A 3 2.90 3.97 -16.69
CA GLU A 3 3.89 4.64 -15.86
C GLU A 3 5.29 4.35 -16.39
N GLN A 4 6.15 5.36 -16.30
CA GLN A 4 7.56 5.31 -16.69
C GLN A 4 8.39 5.71 -15.48
N SER A 5 9.26 4.81 -15.02
CA SER A 5 10.03 5.00 -13.79
C SER A 5 11.53 4.84 -14.01
N LEU A 6 12.30 5.71 -13.34
CA LEU A 6 13.75 5.65 -13.20
C LEU A 6 14.10 5.53 -11.72
N PHE A 7 15.11 4.73 -11.41
CA PHE A 7 15.54 4.46 -10.05
C PHE A 7 17.04 4.72 -9.91
N ALA A 8 17.41 5.37 -8.81
CA ALA A 8 18.79 5.57 -8.40
C ALA A 8 18.88 5.41 -6.88
N SER A 9 20.00 4.86 -6.41
CA SER A 9 20.29 4.83 -4.97
C SER A 9 20.94 6.15 -4.56
N VAL A 10 20.59 6.64 -3.36
CA VAL A 10 21.11 7.88 -2.80
C VAL A 10 21.75 7.56 -1.45
N PRO A 11 23.06 7.83 -1.27
CA PRO A 11 23.70 7.69 0.03
C PRO A 11 23.12 8.64 1.07
N VAL A 12 23.03 8.18 2.32
CA VAL A 12 22.38 8.95 3.41
C VAL A 12 23.04 10.32 3.63
N HIS A 13 24.36 10.41 3.54
CA HIS A 13 25.10 11.67 3.73
C HIS A 13 24.85 12.71 2.63
N GLN A 14 24.46 12.29 1.42
CA GLN A 14 24.15 13.18 0.29
C GLN A 14 22.66 13.53 0.18
N HIS A 15 21.81 12.88 0.97
CA HIS A 15 20.36 13.03 0.88
C HIS A 15 19.90 14.49 1.03
N HIS A 16 20.47 15.22 1.99
CA HIS A 16 20.10 16.61 2.23
C HIS A 16 20.50 17.54 1.07
N GLU A 17 21.72 17.40 0.55
CA GLU A 17 22.20 18.18 -0.58
C GLU A 17 21.35 17.92 -1.83
N LEU A 18 21.05 16.65 -2.11
CA LEU A 18 20.22 16.27 -3.24
C LEU A 18 18.80 16.85 -3.12
N LEU A 19 18.20 16.81 -1.93
CA LEU A 19 16.89 17.43 -1.70
C LEU A 19 16.92 18.94 -1.99
N GLN A 20 17.98 19.64 -1.58
CA GLN A 20 18.13 21.07 -1.84
C GLN A 20 18.31 21.34 -3.34
N GLN A 21 19.12 20.53 -4.03
CA GLN A 21 19.33 20.62 -5.48
C GLN A 21 18.02 20.36 -6.24
N LEU A 22 17.25 19.34 -5.87
CA LEU A 22 15.95 19.03 -6.48
C LEU A 22 14.94 20.14 -6.22
N ALA A 23 14.91 20.72 -5.02
CA ALA A 23 14.06 21.86 -4.72
C ALA A 23 14.41 23.09 -5.56
N GLY A 24 15.71 23.36 -5.74
CA GLY A 24 16.20 24.44 -6.62
C GLY A 24 15.89 24.18 -8.10
N LEU A 25 16.07 22.94 -8.58
CA LEU A 25 15.85 22.56 -9.97
C LEU A 25 14.36 22.55 -10.35
N THR A 26 13.50 22.01 -9.49
CA THR A 26 12.06 21.91 -9.74
C THR A 26 11.31 23.19 -9.38
N ALA A 27 11.94 24.12 -8.66
CA ALA A 27 11.30 25.26 -8.02
C ALA A 27 10.09 24.87 -7.14
N MET A 28 10.12 23.66 -6.57
CA MET A 28 9.07 23.11 -5.70
C MET A 28 9.64 22.66 -4.37
N GLN A 29 8.87 22.88 -3.29
CA GLN A 29 9.25 22.39 -1.97
C GLN A 29 8.99 20.87 -1.87
N PRO A 30 9.92 20.09 -1.28
CA PRO A 30 9.68 18.69 -0.96
C PRO A 30 8.42 18.54 -0.10
N ARG A 31 7.55 17.61 -0.47
CA ARG A 31 6.34 17.31 0.29
C ARG A 31 6.55 16.04 1.09
N HIS A 32 6.42 16.15 2.41
CA HIS A 32 6.41 14.98 3.27
C HIS A 32 5.15 14.16 2.99
N CYS A 33 5.33 12.88 2.64
CA CYS A 33 4.24 11.97 2.33
C CYS A 33 4.53 10.63 3.01
N LEU A 34 3.61 10.19 3.86
CA LEU A 34 3.64 8.89 4.49
C LEU A 34 2.50 8.05 3.92
N GLU A 35 2.85 6.87 3.39
CA GLU A 35 1.90 5.94 2.80
C GLU A 35 2.09 4.57 3.43
N ARG A 36 0.98 3.89 3.71
CA ARG A 36 0.98 2.47 4.03
C ARG A 36 0.49 1.67 2.84
N ARG A 37 1.25 0.64 2.50
CA ARG A 37 0.94 -0.28 1.40
C ARG A 37 0.69 -1.67 1.96
N LEU A 38 -0.54 -2.14 1.83
CA LEU A 38 -0.93 -3.52 2.11
C LEU A 38 -0.81 -4.32 0.83
N ILE A 39 -0.22 -5.51 0.92
CA ILE A 39 0.07 -6.38 -0.22
C ILE A 39 -0.78 -7.63 -0.07
N PHE A 40 -1.69 -7.85 -1.01
CA PHE A 40 -2.59 -9.00 -0.98
C PHE A 40 -2.32 -9.96 -2.13
N LYS A 41 -2.40 -11.25 -1.86
CA LYS A 41 -2.31 -12.31 -2.87
C LYS A 41 -3.70 -12.87 -3.15
N ALA A 42 -4.00 -13.18 -4.41
CA ALA A 42 -5.23 -13.90 -4.73
C ALA A 42 -5.19 -15.29 -4.10
N TYR A 43 -6.12 -15.55 -3.19
CA TYR A 43 -6.31 -16.86 -2.57
C TYR A 43 -7.27 -17.69 -3.42
N ARG A 44 -6.83 -18.88 -3.83
CA ARG A 44 -7.69 -19.89 -4.46
C ARG A 44 -7.72 -21.11 -3.58
N LYS A 45 -8.92 -21.59 -3.26
CA LYS A 45 -9.10 -22.84 -2.53
C LYS A 45 -8.40 -23.97 -3.31
N PRO A 46 -7.42 -24.66 -2.71
CA PRO A 46 -6.77 -25.80 -3.35
C PRO A 46 -7.83 -26.83 -3.76
N GLY A 47 -7.80 -27.26 -5.02
CA GLY A 47 -8.73 -28.27 -5.56
C GLY A 47 -9.89 -27.74 -6.42
N VAL A 48 -10.11 -26.42 -6.50
CA VAL A 48 -11.05 -25.85 -7.48
C VAL A 48 -10.30 -25.54 -8.76
N ALA A 49 -10.24 -26.49 -9.69
CA ALA A 49 -9.82 -26.21 -11.06
C ALA A 49 -10.80 -25.20 -11.66
N GLY A 50 -10.33 -23.98 -11.94
CA GLY A 50 -11.11 -22.95 -12.61
C GLY A 50 -11.44 -23.39 -14.04
N ARG A 51 -12.50 -24.19 -14.18
CA ARG A 51 -13.13 -24.54 -15.45
C ARG A 51 -14.60 -24.16 -15.35
N THR A 52 -14.86 -22.87 -15.54
CA THR A 52 -16.19 -22.38 -15.87
C THR A 52 -16.13 -21.88 -17.31
N GLY A 53 -16.76 -22.61 -18.23
CA GLY A 53 -16.96 -22.18 -19.62
C GLY A 53 -16.14 -22.93 -20.66
N ALA A 54 -16.70 -24.02 -21.20
CA ALA A 54 -16.24 -24.67 -22.42
C ALA A 54 -16.72 -23.88 -23.66
N SER A 55 -15.94 -22.90 -24.08
CA SER A 55 -15.86 -22.43 -25.48
C SER A 55 -14.50 -21.79 -25.66
N GLN A 56 -13.53 -22.65 -25.98
CA GLN A 56 -12.26 -22.26 -26.53
C GLN A 56 -12.50 -21.85 -27.98
N ASP A 57 -12.51 -20.54 -28.23
CA ASP A 57 -11.79 -20.00 -29.38
C ASP A 57 -11.63 -18.50 -29.21
N LEU A 58 -10.39 -18.01 -29.34
CA LEU A 58 -10.01 -16.59 -29.29
C LEU A 58 -10.15 -15.87 -27.93
N GLN A 59 -9.55 -16.39 -26.86
CA GLN A 59 -9.29 -15.54 -25.68
C GLN A 59 -8.20 -14.51 -26.04
N GLN A 60 -8.60 -13.24 -26.13
CA GLN A 60 -7.75 -12.06 -26.29
C GLN A 60 -6.49 -12.18 -25.42
N GLY A 61 -5.33 -11.78 -25.97
CA GLY A 61 -4.03 -11.87 -25.28
C GLY A 61 -4.03 -11.26 -23.88
N ASP A 62 -4.89 -10.27 -23.65
CA ASP A 62 -5.09 -9.62 -22.35
C ASP A 62 -5.65 -10.57 -21.27
N LEU A 63 -6.59 -11.46 -21.60
CA LEU A 63 -7.13 -12.44 -20.63
C LEU A 63 -6.10 -13.51 -20.28
N GLN A 64 -5.28 -13.94 -21.24
CA GLN A 64 -4.19 -14.89 -20.98
C GLN A 64 -3.09 -14.25 -20.13
N ARG A 65 -2.76 -12.99 -20.41
CA ARG A 65 -1.87 -12.17 -19.59
C ARG A 65 -2.42 -12.06 -18.17
N LEU A 66 -3.67 -11.63 -18.00
CA LEU A 66 -4.31 -11.53 -16.68
C LEU A 66 -4.35 -12.85 -15.92
N ASN A 67 -4.57 -13.98 -16.60
CA ASN A 67 -4.56 -15.30 -15.97
C ASN A 67 -3.15 -15.68 -15.48
N LYS A 68 -2.12 -15.41 -16.30
CA LYS A 68 -0.70 -15.54 -15.89
C LYS A 68 -0.34 -14.57 -14.77
N MET A 69 -0.96 -13.40 -14.73
CA MET A 69 -0.81 -12.43 -13.65
C MET A 69 -1.38 -12.99 -12.35
N LEU A 70 -2.67 -13.31 -12.33
CA LEU A 70 -3.35 -13.81 -11.14
C LEU A 70 -2.78 -15.14 -10.59
N ASN A 71 -2.18 -15.96 -11.45
CA ASN A 71 -1.55 -17.23 -11.05
C ASN A 71 -0.03 -17.13 -10.87
N GLY A 72 0.58 -15.98 -11.17
CA GLY A 72 2.02 -15.80 -11.06
C GLY A 72 2.44 -15.52 -9.63
N ASN A 73 3.56 -16.10 -9.20
CA ASN A 73 4.09 -15.94 -7.84
C ASN A 73 4.54 -14.50 -7.48
N MET A 74 4.51 -13.58 -8.45
CA MET A 74 4.98 -12.19 -8.30
C MET A 74 3.85 -11.15 -8.34
N TYR A 75 2.59 -11.57 -8.45
CA TYR A 75 1.49 -10.62 -8.57
C TYR A 75 0.73 -10.49 -7.28
N TYR A 76 0.86 -9.31 -6.72
CA TYR A 76 0.15 -8.89 -5.54
C TYR A 76 -0.65 -7.65 -5.88
N THR A 77 -1.87 -7.62 -5.40
CA THR A 77 -2.70 -6.43 -5.44
C THR A 77 -2.29 -5.54 -4.27
N GLN A 78 -2.01 -4.27 -4.53
CA GLN A 78 -1.59 -3.34 -3.50
C GLN A 78 -2.76 -2.45 -3.11
N VAL A 79 -2.94 -2.24 -1.81
CA VAL A 79 -3.87 -1.25 -1.29
C VAL A 79 -3.05 -0.18 -0.57
N VAL A 80 -3.16 1.06 -1.05
CA VAL A 80 -2.38 2.20 -0.57
C VAL A 80 -3.29 3.18 0.15
N GLY A 81 -2.87 3.63 1.33
CA GLY A 81 -3.57 4.64 2.12
C GLY A 81 -2.58 5.63 2.74
N PRO A 82 -2.90 6.94 2.78
CA PRO A 82 -2.07 7.93 3.46
C PRO A 82 -2.08 7.70 4.97
N VAL A 83 -0.95 7.85 5.65
CA VAL A 83 -0.85 7.66 7.10
C VAL A 83 -0.34 8.95 7.75
N SER A 84 -0.80 9.22 8.97
CA SER A 84 -0.33 10.35 9.77
C SER A 84 0.73 9.91 10.76
N GLU A 85 1.60 10.82 11.20
CA GLU A 85 2.63 10.50 12.22
C GLU A 85 2.01 10.01 13.54
N SER A 86 0.80 10.48 13.88
CA SER A 86 0.05 10.02 15.06
C SER A 86 -0.36 8.54 15.00
N ASP A 87 -0.44 7.95 13.81
CA ASP A 87 -0.72 6.51 13.66
C ASP A 87 0.50 5.64 14.02
N PHE A 88 1.70 6.24 14.03
CA PHE A 88 2.95 5.56 14.37
C PHE A 88 3.20 5.63 15.87
N GLY A 89 2.41 4.93 16.68
CA GLY A 89 2.75 4.53 18.07
C GLY A 89 3.37 5.59 18.99
N SER A 90 3.24 6.87 18.69
CA SER A 90 4.02 7.94 19.31
C SER A 90 3.32 8.42 20.56
N THR A 91 3.16 7.53 21.53
CA THR A 91 3.25 7.96 22.92
C THR A 91 4.71 8.24 23.17
N ALA A 92 5.10 9.52 23.22
CA ALA A 92 6.34 9.91 23.89
C ALA A 92 6.40 9.17 25.24
N PRO A 93 7.57 8.69 25.69
CA PRO A 93 7.68 8.17 27.04
C PRO A 93 7.29 9.30 27.98
N VAL A 94 6.08 9.23 28.52
CA VAL A 94 5.68 10.07 29.65
C VAL A 94 6.56 9.57 30.78
N ASP A 95 7.56 10.36 31.14
CA ASP A 95 8.38 10.12 32.33
C ASP A 95 7.44 9.81 33.50
N ARG A 96 7.42 8.54 33.91
CA ARG A 96 6.59 8.03 35.00
C ARG A 96 7.00 8.58 36.37
N ASP A 97 8.06 9.40 36.42
CA ASP A 97 8.63 9.97 37.64
C ASP A 97 7.95 11.28 38.11
N THR A 98 6.89 11.75 37.43
CA THR A 98 6.09 12.90 37.90
C THR A 98 4.62 12.60 38.19
N GLN A 99 4.23 11.35 38.40
CA GLN A 99 2.90 11.04 38.95
C GLN A 99 2.94 11.04 40.49
N MET A 100 2.61 12.19 41.07
CA MET A 100 2.25 12.30 42.48
C MET A 100 0.96 11.48 42.71
N VAL A 101 1.09 10.36 43.41
CA VAL A 101 -0.04 9.52 43.85
C VAL A 101 -0.77 10.26 44.96
N GLY A 102 -1.87 10.93 44.60
CA GLY A 102 -2.82 11.54 45.51
C GLY A 102 -4.20 10.94 45.29
N MET A 103 -4.59 10.08 46.24
CA MET A 103 -5.92 9.51 46.50
C MET A 103 -7.12 10.25 45.86
N ASP A 104 -7.78 9.60 44.90
CA ASP A 104 -9.25 9.63 44.71
C ASP A 104 -9.66 8.36 43.95
N ASP A 105 -10.67 7.70 44.50
CA ASP A 105 -11.13 6.36 44.25
C ASP A 105 -12.42 6.47 43.42
N SER A 106 -12.32 6.51 42.09
CA SER A 106 -13.41 6.17 41.14
C SER A 106 -13.01 6.38 39.67
N ASN A 107 -12.27 5.45 39.08
CA ASN A 107 -12.23 5.33 37.62
C ASN A 107 -12.15 3.86 37.18
N PRO A 108 -13.28 3.16 36.97
CA PRO A 108 -13.26 1.85 36.37
C PRO A 108 -13.00 2.04 34.86
N TYR A 109 -12.01 1.34 34.32
CA TYR A 109 -11.60 1.35 32.92
C TYR A 109 -10.69 2.49 32.47
N GLY A 110 -9.49 2.55 33.06
CA GLY A 110 -8.30 2.98 32.32
C GLY A 110 -7.99 2.00 31.18
N SER A 111 -8.76 2.08 30.09
CA SER A 111 -8.33 1.53 28.82
C SER A 111 -7.18 2.41 28.35
N SER A 112 -5.96 1.89 28.44
CA SER A 112 -4.88 2.29 27.55
C SER A 112 -5.36 2.02 26.12
N SER A 113 -6.14 2.95 25.57
CA SER A 113 -6.54 2.91 24.19
C SER A 113 -5.28 3.18 23.38
N SER A 114 -4.57 2.11 23.02
CA SER A 114 -3.80 2.08 21.78
C SER A 114 -4.59 2.88 20.76
N PRO A 115 -3.99 3.86 20.05
CA PRO A 115 -4.74 4.66 19.08
C PRO A 115 -5.45 3.70 18.13
N SER A 116 -6.75 3.53 18.35
CA SER A 116 -7.54 2.55 17.63
C SER A 116 -7.69 3.12 16.24
N TYR A 117 -7.15 2.39 15.27
CA TYR A 117 -7.16 2.80 13.89
C TYR A 117 -8.60 3.10 13.41
N ASP A 118 -8.85 4.34 12.98
CA ASP A 118 -10.19 4.78 12.56
C ASP A 118 -10.43 4.39 11.09
N TYR A 119 -11.08 3.25 10.92
CA TYR A 119 -11.43 2.67 9.61
C TYR A 119 -12.32 3.57 8.75
N GLU A 120 -13.13 4.45 9.35
CA GLU A 120 -14.09 5.30 8.64
C GLU A 120 -13.44 6.55 8.04
N ARG A 121 -12.32 6.99 8.63
CA ARG A 121 -11.59 8.18 8.18
C ARG A 121 -10.50 7.86 7.17
N GLN A 122 -10.08 6.61 7.06
CA GLN A 122 -9.03 6.23 6.13
C GLN A 122 -9.54 6.13 4.68
N PRO A 123 -9.02 6.94 3.73
CA PRO A 123 -9.18 6.66 2.32
C PRO A 123 -8.18 5.58 1.86
N TRP A 124 -8.67 4.63 1.06
CA TRP A 124 -7.85 3.58 0.46
C TRP A 124 -7.92 3.64 -1.07
N LYS A 125 -6.82 3.28 -1.72
CA LYS A 125 -6.72 3.12 -3.17
C LYS A 125 -6.20 1.72 -3.50
N LEU A 126 -6.92 1.01 -4.36
CA LEU A 126 -6.46 -0.23 -4.95
C LEU A 126 -5.53 0.13 -6.11
N GLU A 127 -4.28 -0.32 -6.06
CA GLU A 127 -3.30 -0.17 -7.13
C GLU A 127 -2.97 -1.51 -7.75
N PHE A 128 -3.10 -1.57 -9.07
CA PHE A 128 -2.68 -2.67 -9.90
C PHE A 128 -1.47 -2.25 -10.72
N ARG A 129 -0.39 -3.02 -10.60
CA ARG A 129 0.90 -2.77 -11.23
C ARG A 129 1.30 -4.02 -12.01
N ASP A 130 1.33 -3.92 -13.33
CA ASP A 130 1.68 -5.02 -14.23
C ASP A 130 3.20 -5.29 -14.24
N ILE A 131 3.64 -6.40 -14.83
CA ILE A 131 5.07 -6.63 -15.08
C ILE A 131 5.55 -5.53 -16.02
N PRO A 132 6.72 -4.93 -15.72
CA PRO A 132 7.42 -4.10 -16.67
C PRO A 132 7.56 -4.77 -18.05
N GLU A 133 7.39 -3.99 -19.12
CA GLU A 133 7.51 -4.50 -20.48
C GLU A 133 8.90 -5.10 -20.71
N ALA A 134 8.96 -6.43 -20.82
CA ALA A 134 10.21 -7.15 -20.99
C ALA A 134 10.74 -7.00 -22.44
N GLY A 135 12.05 -6.80 -22.59
CA GLY A 135 12.73 -6.93 -23.87
C GLY A 135 12.74 -5.69 -24.77
N THR A 136 12.19 -4.56 -24.33
CA THR A 136 12.48 -3.27 -24.99
C THR A 136 13.88 -2.82 -24.55
N ARG A 137 14.75 -2.42 -25.47
CA ARG A 137 16.04 -1.75 -25.16
C ARG A 137 15.81 -0.33 -24.62
N SER A 138 14.79 -0.17 -23.79
CA SER A 138 14.37 1.09 -23.21
C SER A 138 15.26 1.41 -22.02
N ALA A 139 15.72 2.66 -21.94
CA ALA A 139 16.45 3.17 -20.76
C ALA A 139 15.54 3.34 -19.54
N VAL A 140 14.22 3.20 -19.71
CA VAL A 140 13.20 3.48 -18.68
C VAL A 140 12.34 2.24 -18.45
N THR A 141 12.02 1.98 -17.18
CA THR A 141 11.09 0.91 -16.80
C THR A 141 9.66 1.37 -17.09
N SER A 142 8.99 0.73 -18.04
CA SER A 142 7.59 1.00 -18.41
C SER A 142 6.70 -0.12 -17.91
N ARG A 143 5.56 0.20 -17.27
CA ARG A 143 4.51 -0.79 -16.95
C ARG A 143 3.12 -0.20 -17.06
N LEU A 144 2.14 -1.09 -17.25
CA LEU A 144 0.73 -0.74 -17.12
C LEU A 144 0.37 -0.60 -15.64
N MET A 145 -0.25 0.53 -15.29
CA MET A 145 -0.80 0.81 -13.96
C MET A 145 -2.29 1.13 -14.06
N SER A 146 -3.06 0.59 -13.13
CA SER A 146 -4.45 0.98 -12.90
C SER A 146 -4.65 1.27 -11.41
N SER A 147 -5.49 2.25 -11.10
CA SER A 147 -5.85 2.55 -9.72
C SER A 147 -7.36 2.74 -9.60
N ALA A 148 -7.92 2.30 -8.49
CA ALA A 148 -9.34 2.48 -8.17
C ALA A 148 -9.47 2.95 -6.71
N THR A 149 -10.38 3.89 -6.46
CA THR A 149 -10.71 4.32 -5.10
C THR A 149 -11.56 3.25 -4.41
N LEU A 150 -11.17 2.87 -3.20
CA LEU A 150 -11.93 1.93 -2.39
C LEU A 150 -12.87 2.69 -1.44
N PRO A 151 -14.02 2.10 -1.08
CA PRO A 151 -14.88 2.66 -0.05
C PRO A 151 -14.18 2.70 1.31
N ARG A 152 -14.67 3.59 2.19
CA ARG A 152 -14.20 3.72 3.58
C ARG A 152 -14.59 2.46 4.36
N GLY A 153 -13.84 2.14 5.41
CA GLY A 153 -14.06 0.97 6.26
C GLY A 153 -12.86 0.02 6.32
N ASP A 154 -13.11 -1.20 6.83
CA ASP A 154 -12.08 -2.23 6.93
C ASP A 154 -11.77 -2.85 5.57
N VAL A 155 -10.64 -2.41 5.01
CA VAL A 155 -10.15 -2.89 3.72
C VAL A 155 -9.74 -4.36 3.76
N VAL A 156 -9.34 -4.89 4.92
CA VAL A 156 -8.92 -6.29 5.03
C VAL A 156 -10.12 -7.21 4.85
N GLN A 157 -11.25 -6.90 5.50
CA GLN A 157 -12.48 -7.64 5.32
C GLN A 157 -12.98 -7.58 3.87
N ALA A 158 -12.93 -6.42 3.23
CA ALA A 158 -13.32 -6.25 1.83
C ALA A 158 -12.44 -7.08 0.88
N MET A 159 -11.11 -7.03 1.06
CA MET A 159 -10.17 -7.81 0.24
C MET A 159 -10.34 -9.31 0.45
N ASN A 160 -10.54 -9.76 1.70
CA ASN A 160 -10.84 -11.16 2.01
C ASN A 160 -12.13 -11.64 1.32
N ALA A 161 -13.18 -10.80 1.31
CA ALA A 161 -14.44 -11.11 0.62
C ALA A 161 -14.27 -11.24 -0.90
N TRP A 162 -13.30 -10.52 -1.48
CA TRP A 162 -12.92 -10.62 -2.89
C TRP A 162 -11.96 -11.79 -3.18
N GLY A 163 -11.61 -12.59 -2.17
CA GLY A 163 -10.72 -13.74 -2.32
C GLY A 163 -9.24 -13.36 -2.34
N TYR A 164 -8.88 -12.25 -1.71
CA TYR A 164 -7.50 -11.81 -1.52
C TYR A 164 -7.10 -11.94 -0.05
N GLN A 165 -5.89 -12.47 0.23
CA GLN A 165 -5.36 -12.65 1.59
C GLN A 165 -3.89 -12.22 1.67
#